data_AF-A0A351CX75-F1
#
_entry.id   AF-A0A351CX75-F1
#
_cell.length_a   1.000
_cell.length_b   1.000
_cell.length_c   1.000
_cell.angle_alpha   90.00
_cell.angle_beta   90.00
_cell.angle_gamma   90.00
#
_symmetry.space_group_name_H-M   'P 1'
#
loop_
_entity.id
_entity.type
_entity.pdbx_description
1 polymer ?
#
loop_
_entity_poly.entity_id
_entity_poly.type
_entity_poly.pdbx_seq_one_letter_code
_entity_poly.pdbx_strand_id
1 'polypeptide(L)'
;MSKMYTDWRNFSLVERGSAIEVLDVAFMFEDRPDLQRIILEHAIDEYRHADIFQELATYHKQSYFRSNEANALISAGGLGHISESWARGRVEATFRIEVGEHRALDALNELSLKHRDEFTTARLELIKLDEMGHAKGLTRFNEKLVFSQQLKGICTRFFFWLSDKRRAVADTKLALRLTGFFFGLIGRMPLHAVSDIRPVDLEKSHVLSSSRSIV
;
A
#
# COMPACT_ATOMS: atom_id res chain seq x y z
N MET A 1 -16.54 20.44 -20.43
CA MET A 1 -15.69 19.26 -20.17
C MET A 1 -15.53 19.15 -18.67
N SER A 2 -16.04 18.08 -18.03
CA SER A 2 -15.78 17.89 -16.60
C SER A 2 -14.27 17.72 -16.41
N LYS A 3 -13.66 18.51 -15.52
CA LYS A 3 -12.28 18.27 -15.10
C LYS A 3 -12.20 16.82 -14.60
N MET A 4 -11.42 15.98 -15.25
CA MET A 4 -11.08 14.66 -14.72
C MET A 4 -10.40 14.87 -13.37
N TYR A 5 -11.00 14.33 -12.31
CA TYR A 5 -10.46 14.41 -10.97
C TYR A 5 -9.65 13.14 -10.71
N THR A 6 -8.34 13.29 -10.54
CA THR A 6 -7.44 12.24 -10.08
C THR A 6 -7.02 12.58 -8.66
N ASP A 7 -7.26 11.70 -7.69
CA ASP A 7 -6.92 11.94 -6.30
C ASP A 7 -5.46 11.55 -6.01
N TRP A 8 -4.53 12.44 -6.34
CA TRP A 8 -3.08 12.22 -6.15
C TRP A 8 -2.70 12.02 -4.68
N ARG A 9 -3.43 12.63 -3.76
CA ARG A 9 -3.19 12.44 -2.32
C ARG A 9 -3.56 11.04 -1.88
N ASN A 10 -4.64 10.48 -2.41
CA ASN A 10 -4.99 9.10 -2.14
C ASN A 10 -3.90 8.14 -2.65
N PHE A 11 -3.33 8.38 -3.84
CA PHE A 11 -2.17 7.61 -4.31
C PHE A 11 -0.98 7.73 -3.37
N SER A 12 -0.63 8.95 -2.92
CA SER A 12 0.43 9.16 -1.92
C SER A 12 0.22 8.35 -0.64
N LEU A 13 -1.02 8.30 -0.13
CA LEU A 13 -1.35 7.51 1.06
C LEU A 13 -1.27 6.00 0.80
N VAL A 14 -1.65 5.54 -0.39
CA VAL A 14 -1.53 4.14 -0.80
C VAL A 14 -0.07 3.72 -0.85
N GLU A 15 0.81 4.50 -1.49
CA GLU A 15 2.25 4.17 -1.54
C GLU A 15 2.90 4.24 -0.17
N ARG A 16 2.53 5.20 0.67
CA ARG A 16 3.00 5.24 2.06
C ARG A 16 2.51 4.02 2.86
N GLY A 17 1.31 3.54 2.55
CA GLY A 17 0.77 2.29 3.06
C GLY A 17 1.59 1.07 2.63
N SER A 18 1.92 1.01 1.33
CA SER A 18 2.78 -0.02 0.72
C SER A 18 4.17 -0.02 1.37
N ALA A 19 4.80 1.15 1.53
CA ALA A 19 6.11 1.30 2.15
C ALA A 19 6.18 0.70 3.56
N ILE A 20 5.15 0.95 4.38
CA ILE A 20 5.04 0.40 5.73
C ILE A 20 4.86 -1.12 5.69
N GLU A 21 4.05 -1.62 4.76
CA GLU A 21 3.86 -3.07 4.57
C GLU A 21 5.17 -3.75 4.16
N VAL A 22 5.88 -3.22 3.16
CA VAL A 22 7.15 -3.76 2.68
C VAL A 22 8.23 -3.70 3.76
N LEU A 23 8.28 -2.60 4.54
CA LEU A 23 9.17 -2.47 5.69
C LEU A 23 8.92 -3.55 6.75
N ASP A 24 7.66 -3.83 7.07
CA ASP A 24 7.32 -4.91 8.00
C ASP A 24 7.77 -6.27 7.47
N VAL A 25 7.56 -6.52 6.18
CA VAL A 25 8.04 -7.75 5.54
C VAL A 25 9.56 -7.86 5.62
N ALA A 26 10.31 -6.75 5.53
CA ALA A 26 11.77 -6.79 5.67
C ALA A 26 12.22 -7.35 7.04
N PHE A 27 11.50 -7.03 8.13
CA PHE A 27 11.79 -7.59 9.46
C PHE A 27 11.52 -9.10 9.53
N MET A 28 10.65 -9.62 8.66
CA MET A 28 10.49 -11.06 8.56
C MET A 28 11.74 -11.75 7.99
N PHE A 29 12.66 -11.05 7.31
CA PHE A 29 13.86 -11.63 6.68
C PHE A 29 15.17 -11.31 7.43
N GLU A 30 15.13 -11.01 8.72
CA GLU A 30 16.32 -10.71 9.55
C GLU A 30 17.42 -11.79 9.51
N ASP A 31 17.05 -13.08 9.35
CA ASP A 31 17.99 -14.20 9.19
C ASP A 31 18.62 -14.27 7.78
N ARG A 32 18.23 -13.39 6.87
CA ARG A 32 18.68 -13.33 5.47
C ARG A 32 19.07 -11.89 5.10
N PRO A 33 20.20 -11.36 5.60
CA PRO A 33 20.56 -9.94 5.47
C PRO A 33 20.56 -9.40 4.04
N ASP A 34 21.04 -10.18 3.07
CA ASP A 34 21.04 -9.78 1.65
C ASP A 34 19.63 -9.56 1.11
N LEU A 35 18.68 -10.42 1.49
CA LEU A 35 17.28 -10.29 1.09
C LEU A 35 16.58 -9.18 1.86
N GLN A 36 16.83 -9.07 3.16
CA GLN A 36 16.32 -7.98 3.99
C GLN A 36 16.72 -6.63 3.41
N ARG A 37 17.98 -6.45 3.01
CA ARG A 37 18.45 -5.21 2.39
C ARG A 37 17.68 -4.88 1.11
N ILE A 38 17.47 -5.86 0.22
CA ILE A 38 16.71 -5.65 -1.03
C ILE A 38 15.27 -5.22 -0.72
N ILE A 39 14.64 -5.81 0.28
CA ILE A 39 13.26 -5.46 0.67
C ILE A 39 13.22 -4.07 1.34
N LEU A 40 14.24 -3.70 2.11
CA LEU A 40 14.35 -2.34 2.67
C LEU A 40 14.55 -1.29 1.57
N GLU A 41 15.36 -1.59 0.55
CA GLU A 41 15.52 -0.72 -0.64
C GLU A 41 14.18 -0.52 -1.35
N HIS A 42 13.38 -1.59 -1.50
CA HIS A 42 12.02 -1.50 -2.03
C HIS A 42 11.12 -0.60 -1.15
N ALA A 43 11.11 -0.78 0.17
CA ALA A 43 10.32 0.09 1.07
C ALA A 43 10.72 1.58 0.96
N ILE A 44 12.00 1.88 0.73
CA ILE A 44 12.48 3.25 0.51
C ILE A 44 11.95 3.81 -0.81
N ASP A 45 11.93 3.01 -1.87
CA ASP A 45 11.33 3.42 -3.15
C ASP A 45 9.85 3.76 -2.99
N GLU A 46 9.09 2.96 -2.22
CA GLU A 46 7.68 3.25 -1.97
C GLU A 46 7.44 4.56 -1.19
N TYR A 47 8.29 4.87 -0.20
CA TYR A 47 8.24 6.19 0.43
C TYR A 47 8.52 7.32 -0.56
N ARG A 48 9.47 7.12 -1.49
CA ARG A 48 9.76 8.09 -2.55
C ARG A 48 8.58 8.22 -3.52
N HIS A 49 7.88 7.13 -3.88
CA HIS A 49 6.67 7.18 -4.69
C HIS A 49 5.56 8.00 -4.00
N ALA A 50 5.39 7.79 -2.69
CA ALA A 50 4.44 8.56 -1.89
C ALA A 50 4.73 10.07 -1.94
N ASP A 51 6.00 10.45 -1.84
CA ASP A 51 6.42 11.85 -1.90
C ASP A 51 6.22 12.44 -3.31
N ILE A 52 6.48 11.67 -4.36
CA ILE A 52 6.20 12.07 -5.76
C ILE A 52 4.69 12.32 -5.95
N PHE A 53 3.82 11.45 -5.45
CA PHE A 53 2.37 11.68 -5.54
C PHE A 53 1.90 12.89 -4.73
N GLN A 54 2.58 13.21 -3.61
CA GLN A 54 2.33 14.44 -2.85
C GLN A 54 2.81 15.69 -3.60
N GLU A 55 3.90 15.60 -4.36
CA GLU A 55 4.35 16.64 -5.31
C GLU A 55 3.27 16.88 -6.38
N LEU A 56 2.75 15.80 -6.99
CA LEU A 56 1.66 15.87 -7.98
C LEU A 56 0.38 16.48 -7.39
N ALA A 57 -0.01 16.10 -6.16
CA ALA A 57 -1.14 16.71 -5.47
C ALA A 57 -0.98 18.22 -5.32
N THR A 58 0.23 18.67 -5.03
CA THR A 58 0.56 20.10 -4.87
C THR A 58 0.51 20.83 -6.21
N TYR A 59 1.14 20.25 -7.25
CA TYR A 59 1.13 20.80 -8.61
C TYR A 59 -0.29 20.95 -9.18
N HIS A 60 -1.15 19.96 -8.96
CA HIS A 60 -2.55 19.97 -9.36
C HIS A 60 -3.48 20.75 -8.40
N LYS A 61 -2.91 21.49 -7.44
CA LYS A 61 -3.61 22.37 -6.48
C LYS A 61 -4.69 21.66 -5.66
N GLN A 62 -4.46 20.42 -5.27
CA GLN A 62 -5.37 19.69 -4.37
C GLN A 62 -5.24 20.22 -2.95
N SER A 63 -6.36 20.57 -2.32
CA SER A 63 -6.40 21.11 -0.95
C SER A 63 -5.85 20.12 0.07
N TYR A 64 -5.16 20.61 1.10
CA TYR A 64 -4.66 19.78 2.21
C TYR A 64 -5.78 18.97 2.89
N PHE A 65 -5.50 17.69 3.15
CA PHE A 65 -6.35 16.87 4.01
C PHE A 65 -6.46 17.58 5.37
N ARG A 66 -7.68 17.88 5.81
CA ARG A 66 -7.96 18.37 7.18
C ARG A 66 -8.08 17.22 8.20
N SER A 67 -7.98 15.96 7.75
CA SER A 67 -8.10 14.77 8.58
C SER A 67 -6.78 14.39 9.23
N ASN A 68 -6.86 13.71 10.38
CA ASN A 68 -5.71 13.05 11.02
C ASN A 68 -5.04 12.09 10.03
N GLU A 69 -3.75 12.31 9.76
CA GLU A 69 -2.94 11.52 8.83
C GLU A 69 -2.92 10.03 9.17
N ALA A 70 -2.92 9.67 10.45
CA ALA A 70 -2.97 8.27 10.89
C ALA A 70 -4.29 7.60 10.46
N ASN A 71 -5.42 8.29 10.59
CA ASN A 71 -6.71 7.75 10.15
C ASN A 71 -6.78 7.65 8.62
N ALA A 72 -6.14 8.57 7.90
CA ALA A 72 -6.05 8.53 6.45
C ALA A 72 -5.19 7.35 5.98
N LEU A 73 -4.06 7.07 6.63
CA LEU A 73 -3.23 5.90 6.36
C LEU A 73 -3.95 4.57 6.66
N ILE A 74 -4.68 4.50 7.77
CA ILE A 74 -5.47 3.32 8.14
C ILE A 74 -6.57 3.03 7.11
N SER A 75 -7.28 4.07 6.66
CA SER A 75 -8.43 3.93 5.77
C SER A 75 -8.05 3.89 4.29
N ALA A 76 -7.33 4.90 3.80
CA ALA A 76 -6.93 5.05 2.40
C ALA A 76 -5.63 4.28 2.07
N GLY A 77 -4.64 4.31 2.97
CA GLY A 77 -3.40 3.56 2.83
C GLY A 77 -3.54 2.04 3.09
N GLY A 78 -4.75 1.57 3.42
CA GLY A 78 -5.03 0.15 3.62
C GLY A 78 -4.41 -0.46 4.88
N LEU A 79 -3.80 0.33 5.77
CA LEU A 79 -3.14 -0.18 6.97
C LEU A 79 -4.12 -0.84 7.96
N GLY A 80 -5.43 -0.54 7.89
CA GLY A 80 -6.45 -1.15 8.76
C GLY A 80 -6.59 -2.68 8.61
N HIS A 81 -6.07 -3.27 7.54
CA HIS A 81 -6.11 -4.72 7.29
C HIS A 81 -4.75 -5.41 7.47
N ILE A 82 -3.72 -4.65 7.85
CA ILE A 82 -2.35 -5.14 7.90
C ILE A 82 -2.12 -6.18 9.01
N SER A 83 -2.80 -6.03 10.15
CA SER A 83 -2.68 -6.99 11.27
C SER A 83 -3.20 -8.39 10.93
N GLU A 84 -4.15 -8.54 9.99
CA GLU A 84 -4.67 -9.85 9.56
C GLU A 84 -3.78 -10.54 8.50
N SER A 85 -2.92 -9.79 7.81
CA SER A 85 -2.02 -10.34 6.79
C SER A 85 -0.71 -10.88 7.31
N TRP A 86 -0.20 -10.32 8.41
CA TRP A 86 1.08 -10.69 9.01
C TRP A 86 1.09 -12.10 9.60
N ALA A 87 -0.08 -12.63 9.95
CA ALA A 87 -0.24 -13.98 10.48
C ALA A 87 0.04 -15.10 9.45
N ARG A 88 0.25 -14.79 8.17
CA ARG A 88 0.34 -15.81 7.10
C ARG A 88 1.77 -16.23 6.74
N GLY A 89 2.79 -15.48 7.15
CA GLY A 89 4.21 -15.83 7.00
C GLY A 89 4.90 -15.25 5.76
N ARG A 90 6.23 -15.42 5.70
CA ARG A 90 7.16 -14.78 4.73
C ARG A 90 6.79 -15.00 3.27
N VAL A 91 6.35 -16.20 2.91
CA VAL A 91 6.04 -16.57 1.51
C VAL A 91 4.77 -15.86 1.04
N GLU A 92 3.73 -15.91 1.85
CA GLU A 92 2.47 -15.24 1.54
C GLU A 92 2.64 -13.72 1.42
N ALA A 93 3.54 -13.15 2.23
CA ALA A 93 3.89 -11.74 2.15
C ALA A 93 4.52 -11.36 0.80
N THR A 94 5.50 -12.14 0.30
CA THR A 94 6.14 -11.83 -1.00
C THR A 94 5.18 -11.97 -2.18
N PHE A 95 4.22 -12.89 -2.13
CA PHE A 95 3.15 -12.98 -3.14
C PHE A 95 2.15 -11.84 -3.07
N ARG A 96 1.88 -11.33 -1.86
CA ARG A 96 0.99 -10.17 -1.69
C ARG A 96 1.62 -8.90 -2.27
N ILE A 97 2.88 -8.64 -1.94
CA ILE A 97 3.61 -7.49 -2.48
C ILE A 97 3.64 -7.59 -4.01
N GLU A 98 3.98 -8.77 -4.58
CA GLU A 98 3.99 -8.98 -6.04
C GLU A 98 2.66 -8.58 -6.70
N VAL A 99 1.52 -8.98 -6.11
CA VAL A 99 0.19 -8.60 -6.60
C VAL A 99 -0.04 -7.09 -6.48
N GLY A 100 0.47 -6.46 -5.42
CA GLY A 100 0.48 -5.01 -5.21
C GLY A 100 1.16 -4.28 -6.37
N GLU A 101 2.43 -4.61 -6.65
CA GLU A 101 3.22 -3.99 -7.73
C GLU A 101 2.53 -4.09 -9.09
N HIS A 102 1.96 -5.27 -9.42
CA HIS A 102 1.24 -5.44 -10.68
C HIS A 102 0.00 -4.54 -10.78
N ARG A 103 -0.71 -4.33 -9.66
CA ARG A 103 -1.87 -3.42 -9.63
C ARG A 103 -1.46 -1.96 -9.71
N ALA A 104 -0.35 -1.59 -9.06
CA ALA A 104 0.22 -0.26 -9.17
C ALA A 104 0.61 0.05 -10.62
N LEU A 105 1.27 -0.89 -11.32
CA LEU A 105 1.57 -0.78 -12.76
C LEU A 105 0.32 -0.58 -13.63
N ASP A 106 -0.74 -1.35 -13.40
CA ASP A 106 -2.00 -1.19 -14.13
C ASP A 106 -2.60 0.21 -13.89
N ALA A 107 -2.61 0.67 -12.63
CA ALA A 107 -3.09 2.00 -12.27
C ALA A 107 -2.24 3.13 -12.89
N LEU A 108 -0.91 2.99 -12.87
CA LEU A 108 0.03 3.94 -13.48
C LEU A 108 -0.14 4.02 -14.99
N ASN A 109 -0.32 2.87 -15.66
CA ASN A 109 -0.62 2.85 -17.09
C ASN A 109 -1.91 3.61 -17.42
N GLU A 110 -2.95 3.45 -16.60
CA GLU A 110 -4.17 4.24 -16.77
C GLU A 110 -3.93 5.74 -16.52
N LEU A 111 -3.16 6.10 -15.49
CA LEU A 111 -2.85 7.50 -15.16
C LEU A 111 -2.06 8.18 -16.29
N SER A 112 -1.07 7.49 -16.87
CA SER A 112 -0.28 8.01 -18.00
C SER A 112 -1.10 8.22 -19.26
N LEU A 113 -2.20 7.49 -19.46
CA LEU A 113 -3.12 7.75 -20.58
C LEU A 113 -3.99 8.99 -20.33
N LYS A 114 -4.29 9.26 -19.06
CA LYS A 114 -5.20 10.31 -18.59
C LYS A 114 -4.51 11.68 -18.47
N HIS A 115 -3.22 11.70 -18.17
CA HIS A 115 -2.43 12.93 -17.97
C HIS A 115 -1.32 13.03 -19.01
N ARG A 116 -1.18 14.19 -19.65
CA ARG A 116 -0.23 14.40 -20.76
C ARG A 116 0.69 15.61 -20.57
N ASP A 117 0.57 16.32 -19.45
CA ASP A 117 1.52 17.38 -19.17
C ASP A 117 2.88 16.77 -18.81
N GLU A 118 3.95 17.44 -19.27
CA GLU A 118 5.33 16.96 -19.16
C GLU A 118 5.73 16.68 -17.72
N PHE A 119 5.35 17.57 -16.80
CA PHE A 119 5.65 17.45 -15.38
C PHE A 119 5.07 16.15 -14.80
N THR A 120 3.75 15.96 -14.94
CA THR A 120 3.07 14.75 -14.43
C THR A 120 3.59 13.50 -15.10
N THR A 121 3.77 13.53 -16.42
CA THR A 121 4.23 12.37 -17.20
C THR A 121 5.62 11.91 -16.74
N ALA A 122 6.56 12.84 -16.54
CA ALA A 122 7.90 12.51 -16.08
C ALA A 122 7.91 11.83 -14.70
N ARG A 123 7.03 12.27 -13.78
CA ARG A 123 6.90 11.65 -12.45
C ARG A 123 6.30 10.25 -12.51
N LEU A 124 5.25 10.07 -13.31
CA LEU A 124 4.60 8.76 -13.47
C LEU A 124 5.54 7.74 -14.12
N GLU A 125 6.37 8.15 -15.09
CA GLU A 125 7.35 7.26 -15.71
C GLU A 125 8.46 6.84 -14.73
N LEU A 126 8.89 7.71 -13.82
CA LEU A 126 9.84 7.33 -12.77
C LEU A 126 9.28 6.21 -11.89
N ILE A 127 8.09 6.43 -11.32
CA ILE A 127 7.42 5.43 -10.47
C ILE A 127 7.24 4.12 -11.24
N LYS A 128 6.77 4.20 -12.49
CA LYS A 128 6.52 3.01 -13.32
C LYS A 128 7.77 2.19 -13.59
N LEU A 129 8.94 2.81 -13.77
CA LEU A 129 10.20 2.08 -13.97
C LEU A 129 10.59 1.30 -12.72
N ASP A 130 10.40 1.90 -11.54
CA ASP A 130 10.69 1.29 -10.25
C ASP A 130 9.77 0.09 -10.00
N GLU A 131 8.46 0.29 -10.14
CA GLU A 131 7.40 -0.73 -10.02
C GLU A 131 7.59 -1.92 -10.97
N MET A 132 8.04 -1.66 -12.21
CA MET A 132 8.40 -2.72 -13.16
C MET A 132 9.58 -3.56 -12.65
N GLY A 133 10.55 -2.91 -12.00
CA GLY A 133 11.68 -3.55 -11.36
C GLY A 133 11.25 -4.41 -10.18
N HIS A 134 10.44 -3.86 -9.28
CA HIS A 134 9.92 -4.52 -8.08
C HIS A 134 9.05 -5.73 -8.44
N ALA A 135 8.05 -5.56 -9.32
CA ALA A 135 7.19 -6.65 -9.79
C ALA A 135 8.01 -7.80 -10.38
N LYS A 136 8.94 -7.49 -11.30
CA LYS A 136 9.79 -8.49 -11.94
C LYS A 136 10.73 -9.19 -10.96
N GLY A 137 11.27 -8.44 -9.99
CA GLY A 137 12.12 -8.98 -8.92
C GLY A 137 11.35 -9.99 -8.07
N LEU A 138 10.15 -9.62 -7.63
CA LEU A 138 9.27 -10.46 -6.81
C LEU A 138 8.76 -11.68 -7.57
N THR A 139 8.33 -11.54 -8.83
CA THR A 139 7.94 -12.69 -9.67
C THR A 139 9.08 -13.70 -9.78
N ARG A 140 10.30 -13.24 -10.10
CA ARG A 140 11.48 -14.12 -10.17
C ARG A 140 11.84 -14.77 -8.84
N PHE A 141 11.65 -14.07 -7.74
CA PHE A 141 11.85 -14.61 -6.40
C PHE A 141 10.81 -15.71 -6.12
N ASN A 142 9.54 -15.41 -6.35
CA ASN A 142 8.41 -16.30 -6.07
C ASN A 142 8.40 -17.56 -6.97
N GLU A 143 8.88 -17.47 -8.21
CA GLU A 143 9.04 -18.61 -9.12
C GLU A 143 10.08 -19.63 -8.63
N LYS A 144 11.09 -19.20 -7.86
CA LYS A 144 12.13 -20.09 -7.30
C LYS A 144 11.68 -20.84 -6.05
N LEU A 145 10.50 -20.53 -5.51
CA LEU A 145 9.96 -21.20 -4.32
C LEU A 145 9.55 -22.63 -4.63
N VAL A 146 9.55 -23.50 -3.61
CA VAL A 146 9.14 -24.90 -3.79
C VAL A 146 7.64 -25.01 -4.08
N PHE A 147 7.21 -26.11 -4.68
CA PHE A 147 5.83 -26.30 -5.14
C PHE A 147 4.74 -26.00 -4.07
N SER A 148 4.96 -26.42 -2.82
CA SER A 148 4.02 -26.15 -1.72
C SER A 148 3.89 -24.66 -1.40
N GLN A 149 4.96 -23.88 -1.59
CA GLN A 149 4.97 -22.43 -1.44
C GLN A 149 4.34 -21.74 -2.65
N GLN A 150 4.54 -22.26 -3.86
CA GLN A 150 3.87 -21.78 -5.08
C GLN A 150 2.34 -21.95 -5.00
N LEU A 151 1.86 -23.06 -4.41
CA LEU A 151 0.41 -23.26 -4.16
C LEU A 151 -0.17 -22.16 -3.26
N LYS A 152 0.56 -21.74 -2.23
CA LYS A 152 0.15 -20.60 -1.38
C LYS A 152 0.03 -19.32 -2.21
N GLY A 153 0.97 -19.10 -3.14
CA GLY A 153 0.91 -17.98 -4.09
C GLY A 153 -0.32 -18.01 -4.99
N ILE A 154 -0.69 -19.17 -5.53
CA ILE A 154 -1.91 -19.33 -6.33
C ILE A 154 -3.15 -18.98 -5.50
N CYS A 155 -3.23 -19.49 -4.26
CA CYS A 155 -4.33 -19.15 -3.37
C CYS A 155 -4.40 -17.64 -3.08
N THR A 156 -3.26 -17.01 -2.78
CA THR A 156 -3.18 -15.55 -2.53
C THR A 156 -3.67 -14.75 -3.73
N ARG A 157 -3.16 -15.05 -4.94
CA ARG A 157 -3.59 -14.39 -6.19
C ARG A 157 -5.09 -14.58 -6.43
N PHE A 158 -5.62 -15.78 -6.18
CA PHE A 158 -7.05 -16.06 -6.32
C PHE A 158 -7.92 -15.26 -5.34
N PHE A 159 -7.53 -15.17 -4.07
CA PHE A 159 -8.24 -14.38 -3.07
C PHE A 159 -8.25 -12.88 -3.44
N PHE A 160 -7.12 -12.37 -3.92
CA PHE A 160 -7.00 -11.00 -4.40
C PHE A 160 -7.89 -10.73 -5.60
N TRP A 161 -7.87 -11.60 -6.60
CA TRP A 161 -8.77 -11.53 -7.77
C TRP A 161 -10.25 -11.54 -7.36
N LEU A 162 -10.63 -12.38 -6.40
CA LEU A 162 -12.00 -12.44 -5.89
C LEU A 162 -12.37 -11.14 -5.17
N SER A 163 -11.44 -10.58 -4.40
CA SER A 163 -11.61 -9.28 -3.74
C SER A 163 -11.82 -8.15 -4.74
N ASP A 164 -11.02 -8.10 -5.82
CA ASP A 164 -11.15 -7.07 -6.86
C ASP A 164 -12.50 -7.14 -7.56
N LYS A 165 -12.94 -8.35 -7.91
CA LYS A 165 -14.28 -8.54 -8.47
C LYS A 165 -15.38 -8.04 -7.54
N ARG A 166 -15.25 -8.30 -6.24
CA ARG A 166 -16.22 -7.80 -5.24
C ARG A 166 -16.20 -6.27 -5.16
N ARG A 167 -15.01 -5.65 -5.17
CA ARG A 167 -14.85 -4.19 -5.15
C ARG A 167 -15.45 -3.54 -6.39
N ALA A 168 -15.12 -4.04 -7.58
CA ALA A 168 -15.68 -3.54 -8.84
C ALA A 168 -17.22 -3.66 -8.90
N VAL A 169 -17.79 -4.74 -8.38
CA VAL A 169 -19.25 -4.91 -8.25
C VAL A 169 -19.84 -3.98 -7.18
N ALA A 170 -19.12 -3.72 -6.09
CA ALA A 170 -19.55 -2.78 -5.06
C ALA A 170 -19.53 -1.34 -5.58
N ASP A 171 -18.50 -0.92 -6.33
CA ASP A 171 -18.37 0.43 -6.89
C ASP A 171 -19.44 0.70 -7.96
N THR A 172 -19.73 -0.29 -8.80
CA THR A 172 -20.86 -0.23 -9.75
C THR A 172 -22.21 -0.21 -9.04
N LYS A 173 -22.38 -0.97 -7.93
CA LYS A 173 -23.60 -0.91 -7.10
C LYS A 173 -23.69 0.37 -6.26
N LEU A 174 -22.58 0.98 -5.85
CA LEU A 174 -22.55 2.25 -5.10
C LEU A 174 -22.92 3.41 -6.03
N ALA A 175 -22.46 3.37 -7.29
CA ALA A 175 -22.92 4.26 -8.35
C ALA A 175 -24.44 4.13 -8.63
N LEU A 176 -25.03 2.97 -8.34
CA LEU A 176 -26.49 2.71 -8.41
C LEU A 176 -27.24 2.94 -7.07
N ARG A 177 -26.54 3.13 -5.94
CA ARG A 177 -27.13 3.22 -4.58
C ARG A 177 -27.11 4.63 -3.99
N LEU A 178 -26.98 5.66 -4.81
CA LEU A 178 -27.52 6.99 -4.50
C LEU A 178 -29.05 7.04 -4.59
N THR A 179 -29.69 5.93 -4.95
CA THR A 179 -31.14 5.72 -4.80
C THR A 179 -31.41 4.45 -4.00
N GLY A 180 -31.79 4.59 -2.72
CA GLY A 180 -32.60 3.58 -2.02
C GLY A 180 -31.98 2.85 -0.82
N PHE A 181 -31.90 3.52 0.33
CA PHE A 181 -32.62 3.15 1.57
C PHE A 181 -32.53 1.74 2.19
N PHE A 182 -31.60 0.83 1.85
CA PHE A 182 -31.69 -0.59 2.32
C PHE A 182 -30.43 -1.25 2.91
N PHE A 183 -29.69 -0.62 3.84
CA PHE A 183 -28.67 -1.35 4.65
C PHE A 183 -28.88 -1.19 6.16
N GLY A 184 -30.09 -1.47 6.62
CA GLY A 184 -30.45 -1.53 8.04
C GLY A 184 -30.51 -2.93 8.66
N LEU A 185 -30.22 -4.03 7.94
CA LEU A 185 -30.66 -5.35 8.44
C LEU A 185 -29.86 -6.59 7.99
N ILE A 186 -28.53 -6.50 8.00
CA ILE A 186 -27.64 -7.68 8.09
C ILE A 186 -26.54 -7.27 9.09
N GLY A 187 -26.69 -7.44 10.41
CA GLY A 187 -26.71 -8.73 11.13
C GLY A 187 -25.26 -9.14 11.45
N ARG A 188 -24.58 -8.58 12.48
CA ARG A 188 -24.54 -9.06 13.90
C ARG A 188 -24.37 -10.60 13.96
N MET A 189 -23.22 -11.18 14.32
CA MET A 189 -22.54 -11.31 15.64
C MET A 189 -21.27 -12.21 15.50
N PRO A 190 -20.40 -12.42 16.52
CA PRO A 190 -20.05 -11.62 17.70
C PRO A 190 -18.53 -11.37 17.88
N LEU A 191 -18.21 -10.41 18.74
CA LEU A 191 -16.90 -10.14 19.35
C LEU A 191 -16.39 -11.31 20.19
N HIS A 192 -15.06 -11.50 20.22
CA HIS A 192 -14.35 -11.78 21.46
C HIS A 192 -13.28 -10.71 21.70
N ALA A 193 -13.27 -10.23 22.95
CA ALA A 193 -12.44 -9.18 23.47
C ALA A 193 -10.98 -9.64 23.70
N VAL A 194 -10.04 -8.73 23.42
CA VAL A 194 -8.77 -8.52 24.14
C VAL A 194 -8.53 -7.00 24.02
N SER A 195 -9.11 -6.14 24.88
CA SER A 195 -8.50 -5.60 26.10
C SER A 195 -6.96 -5.67 26.16
N ASP A 196 -6.34 -4.50 26.29
CA ASP A 196 -4.91 -4.22 26.52
C ASP A 196 -4.01 -4.02 25.29
N ILE A 197 -4.14 -2.84 24.68
CA ILE A 197 -2.96 -2.06 24.30
C ILE A 197 -3.18 -0.67 24.91
N ARG A 198 -2.46 -0.37 26.01
CA ARG A 198 -2.40 0.97 26.59
C ARG A 198 -1.80 1.93 25.54
N PRO A 199 -2.14 3.23 25.57
CA PRO A 199 -1.30 4.21 24.87
C PRO A 199 0.13 4.01 25.37
N VAL A 200 1.06 3.72 24.47
CA VAL A 200 2.48 3.85 24.80
C VAL A 200 2.67 5.32 25.14
N ASP A 201 2.94 5.56 26.42
CA ASP A 201 3.25 6.87 26.96
C ASP A 201 4.31 7.52 26.07
N LEU A 202 3.93 8.66 25.49
CA LEU A 202 4.75 9.63 24.78
C LEU A 202 5.71 10.33 25.77
N GLU A 203 6.40 9.58 26.62
CA GLU A 203 7.43 10.11 27.53
C GLU A 203 8.47 9.03 27.80
N LYS A 204 9.48 8.95 26.92
CA LYS A 204 10.91 8.75 27.21
C LYS A 204 11.67 8.28 25.97
N SER A 205 12.04 9.23 25.13
CA SER A 205 13.33 9.18 24.42
C SER A 205 13.88 10.59 24.22
N HIS A 206 14.12 11.26 25.35
CA HIS A 206 15.24 12.20 25.45
C HIS A 206 16.57 11.42 25.29
N VAL A 207 16.83 10.87 24.09
CA VAL A 207 18.14 10.34 23.69
C VAL A 207 18.29 10.49 22.18
N LEU A 208 18.22 11.71 21.64
CA LEU A 208 18.88 12.09 20.37
C LEU A 208 19.16 13.61 20.31
N SER A 209 19.29 14.24 21.48
CA SER A 209 19.72 15.63 21.62
C SER A 209 20.84 15.71 22.65
N SER A 210 22.02 15.23 22.28
CA SER A 210 23.27 15.68 22.90
C SER A 210 24.47 15.25 22.07
N SER A 211 25.18 16.26 21.56
CA SER A 211 26.64 16.32 21.48
C SER A 211 27.28 15.53 20.34
N ARG A 212 27.68 16.23 19.28
CA ARG A 212 29.01 16.84 19.10
C ARG A 212 30.09 15.80 18.76
N SER A 213 30.61 15.95 17.54
CA SER A 213 32.01 15.84 17.14
C SER A 213 32.91 14.90 17.95
N ILE A 214 33.33 13.81 17.30
CA ILE A 214 34.66 13.24 17.48
C ILE A 214 35.21 12.94 16.07
N VAL A 215 36.21 13.76 15.70
CA VAL A 215 37.30 13.64 14.71
C VAL A 215 37.03 12.88 13.41
#